data_AF-A0A9D6LW25-F1
#
_entry.id   AF-A0A9D6LW25-F1
#
_cell.length_a   1.000
_cell.length_b   1.000
_cell.length_c   1.000
_cell.angle_alpha   90.00
_cell.angle_beta   90.00
_cell.angle_gamma   90.00
#
_symmetry.space_group_name_H-M   'P 1'
#
loop_
_entity.id
_entity.type
_entity.pdbx_description
1 polymer ?
#
loop_
_entity_poly.entity_id
_entity_poly.type
_entity_poly.pdbx_seq_one_letter_code
_entity_poly.pdbx_strand_id
1 'polypeptide(L)'
;MDAPIINEATLASNFTNEGGAWNKIRLLKNISGMWLLEECRRAWTRGGYQAGYAELCEAALKARPLTAILDPDDPSFLSPGEMPAKIAAFCRRTSQPMPQSPGAIARSIFESLALKYRTVLETLQRILGRPFRKLHIVGGGSRNAVLCQFTADAVGLPVIAGPEEATAVGNVLLQAMALGHLGSPAELREVVRRSFEPRTYLPASREPWNEAAARYMLHGLDWKRFGRHLTHLDWKWVAAAVFFDILSYVCQAVRWNFVLAPLGPPSLYRSTQAIYVGLFTNEVLPLRGGELVRAYLVSQWTEIEYSVVLSSVAIERLLDGIWLAVGFGITALLLPLPHLVRHGAQILGVVVLAGTVLLVVTLAEGLKVTHALEQTPAGHRGLLARLLHFFDRLIEGLQRIGHSASLYWAAAASLALLLIQILAVWALMKGYGLQYSFWVASGVLLILHLGVAIPNAPGNIGSFQFFCVVGLTLFGVDKRTAGAFSLVAFLTLTGPLLILGFVALIFSGASLREIRHHVRSKLNSR
;
A
#
# COMPACT_ATOMS: atom_id res chain seq x y z
N MET A 1 -22.06 3.15 19.79
CA MET A 1 -22.63 2.10 18.91
C MET A 1 -23.87 1.54 19.60
N ASP A 2 -24.81 0.96 18.85
CA ASP A 2 -26.04 0.39 19.43
C ASP A 2 -25.87 -1.05 19.93
N ALA A 3 -24.85 -1.74 19.42
CA ALA A 3 -24.48 -3.10 19.81
C ALA A 3 -22.95 -3.25 19.86
N PRO A 4 -22.42 -4.21 20.62
CA PRO A 4 -20.99 -4.51 20.62
C PRO A 4 -20.56 -5.11 19.28
N ILE A 5 -19.33 -4.82 18.87
CA ILE A 5 -18.73 -5.43 17.68
C ILE A 5 -17.77 -6.50 18.18
N ILE A 6 -18.16 -7.75 18.00
CA ILE A 6 -17.42 -8.92 18.48
C ILE A 6 -17.06 -9.77 17.26
N ASN A 7 -15.83 -9.58 16.78
CA ASN A 7 -15.29 -10.34 15.66
C ASN A 7 -13.76 -10.45 15.74
N GLU A 8 -13.19 -11.26 14.85
CA GLU A 8 -11.74 -11.45 14.77
C GLU A 8 -10.97 -10.15 14.55
N ALA A 9 -11.52 -9.19 13.81
CA ALA A 9 -10.85 -7.91 13.56
C ALA A 9 -10.73 -7.07 14.85
N THR A 10 -11.77 -7.03 15.68
CA THR A 10 -11.74 -6.37 17.00
C THR A 10 -10.81 -7.08 17.98
N LEU A 11 -10.79 -8.42 17.99
CA LEU A 11 -9.89 -9.22 18.82
C LEU A 11 -8.42 -9.04 18.42
N ALA A 12 -8.10 -9.23 17.14
CA ALA A 12 -6.72 -9.13 16.63
C ALA A 12 -6.13 -7.73 16.78
N SER A 13 -6.99 -6.71 16.77
CA SER A 13 -6.57 -5.31 16.94
C SER A 13 -6.56 -4.85 18.39
N ASN A 14 -6.92 -5.73 19.34
CA ASN A 14 -7.04 -5.45 20.78
C ASN A 14 -7.97 -4.24 21.07
N PHE A 15 -9.17 -4.24 20.47
CA PHE A 15 -10.22 -3.27 20.78
C PHE A 15 -11.16 -3.82 21.85
N THR A 16 -11.69 -2.92 22.68
CA THR A 16 -12.58 -3.22 23.79
C THR A 16 -13.96 -2.62 23.52
N ASN A 17 -15.01 -3.37 23.84
CA ASN A 17 -16.38 -2.89 23.83
C ASN A 17 -16.77 -2.50 25.26
N GLU A 18 -16.67 -1.21 25.61
CA GLU A 18 -17.07 -0.71 26.93
C GLU A 18 -18.53 -0.24 26.95
N GLY A 19 -19.19 -0.40 28.10
CA GLY A 19 -20.49 0.19 28.35
C GLY A 19 -20.45 1.72 28.37
N GLY A 20 -21.53 2.33 27.91
CA GLY A 20 -21.79 3.76 27.94
C GLY A 20 -23.24 4.05 28.27
N ALA A 21 -23.54 5.31 28.58
CA ALA A 21 -24.90 5.76 28.89
C ALA A 21 -25.91 5.44 27.76
N TRP A 22 -27.18 5.26 28.13
CA TRP A 22 -28.29 4.90 27.22
C TRP A 22 -28.04 3.61 26.42
N ASN A 23 -27.48 2.60 27.09
CA ASN A 23 -27.17 1.30 26.50
C ASN A 23 -26.33 1.39 25.21
N LYS A 24 -25.47 2.40 25.11
CA LYS A 24 -24.56 2.56 23.97
C LYS A 24 -23.22 1.92 24.29
N ILE A 25 -22.60 1.35 23.26
CA ILE A 25 -21.25 0.78 23.36
C ILE A 25 -20.20 1.80 22.90
N ARG A 26 -19.14 1.95 23.70
CA ARG A 26 -17.90 2.64 23.37
C ARG A 26 -16.88 1.61 22.90
N LEU A 27 -16.79 1.42 21.57
CA LEU A 27 -15.72 0.64 20.96
C LEU A 27 -14.44 1.49 20.97
N LEU A 28 -13.42 1.04 21.70
CA LEU A 28 -12.19 1.81 21.92
C LEU A 28 -10.96 0.92 21.99
N LYS A 29 -9.79 1.56 21.99
CA LYS A 29 -8.49 0.92 22.21
C LYS A 29 -7.68 1.76 23.19
N ASN A 30 -7.08 1.10 24.17
CA ASN A 30 -6.19 1.76 25.13
C ASN A 30 -4.86 2.11 24.47
N ILE A 31 -4.36 3.31 24.77
CA ILE A 31 -3.08 3.84 24.31
C ILE A 31 -2.42 4.49 25.52
N SER A 32 -1.13 4.24 25.74
CA SER A 32 -0.37 4.74 26.91
C SER A 32 -0.45 6.26 27.10
N GLY A 33 -0.71 7.02 26.03
CA GLY A 33 -0.99 8.44 26.09
C GLY A 33 0.19 9.27 26.59
N MET A 34 -0.10 10.34 27.33
CA MET A 34 0.88 11.31 27.84
C MET A 34 1.79 10.77 28.96
N TRP A 35 1.54 9.55 29.44
CA TRP A 35 2.30 8.89 30.48
C TRP A 35 3.82 8.90 30.25
N LEU A 36 4.26 8.68 29.00
CA LEU A 36 5.69 8.70 28.65
C LEU A 36 6.32 10.06 28.99
N LEU A 37 5.62 11.15 28.69
CA LEU A 37 6.12 12.49 28.98
C LEU A 37 6.08 12.80 30.48
N GLU A 38 5.05 12.32 31.18
CA GLU A 38 4.96 12.48 32.64
C GLU A 38 6.09 11.76 33.37
N GLU A 39 6.42 10.54 32.97
CA GLU A 39 7.54 9.79 33.55
C GLU A 39 8.89 10.40 33.18
N CYS A 40 9.05 10.94 31.97
CA CYS A 40 10.23 11.73 31.61
C CYS A 40 10.39 12.95 32.53
N ARG A 41 9.30 13.70 32.74
CA ARG A 41 9.31 14.86 33.65
C ARG A 41 9.65 14.46 35.07
N ARG A 42 9.08 13.38 35.59
CA ARG A 42 9.41 12.86 36.93
C ARG A 42 10.89 12.47 37.05
N ALA A 43 11.47 11.87 36.02
CA ALA A 43 12.89 11.52 36.01
C ALA A 43 13.78 12.78 36.00
N TRP A 44 13.44 13.77 35.17
CA TRP A 44 14.18 15.04 35.13
C TRP A 44 14.08 15.83 36.42
N THR A 45 12.88 15.88 37.03
CA THR A 45 12.67 16.53 38.33
C THR A 45 13.54 15.90 39.43
N ARG A 46 13.68 14.56 39.45
CA ARG A 46 14.60 13.87 40.38
C ARG A 46 16.07 14.24 40.13
N GLY A 47 16.44 14.52 38.88
CA GLY A 47 17.75 15.01 38.48
C GLY A 47 17.95 16.53 38.65
N GLY A 48 17.02 17.24 39.27
CA GLY A 48 17.10 18.69 39.51
C GLY A 48 16.63 19.59 38.36
N TYR A 49 16.13 19.02 37.25
CA TYR A 49 15.58 19.79 36.13
C TYR A 49 14.05 19.83 36.18
N GLN A 50 13.50 20.98 36.56
CA GLN A 50 12.06 21.23 36.61
C GLN A 50 11.56 21.75 35.25
N ALA A 51 11.15 20.83 34.37
CA ALA A 51 10.64 21.19 33.05
C ALA A 51 9.15 21.55 33.09
N GLY A 52 8.81 22.78 32.69
CA GLY A 52 7.42 23.21 32.51
C GLY A 52 6.76 22.57 31.28
N TYR A 53 5.45 22.35 31.30
CA TYR A 53 4.74 21.80 30.11
C TYR A 53 4.84 22.74 28.90
N ALA A 54 4.66 24.05 29.12
CA ALA A 54 4.76 25.05 28.04
C ALA A 54 6.17 25.10 27.45
N GLU A 55 7.19 25.10 28.30
CA GLU A 55 8.61 25.04 27.91
C GLU A 55 8.91 23.80 27.05
N LEU A 56 8.42 22.63 27.47
CA LEU A 56 8.60 21.38 26.71
C LEU A 56 7.89 21.40 25.37
N CYS A 57 6.69 21.99 25.28
CA CYS A 57 5.99 22.17 24.02
C CYS A 57 6.76 23.09 23.06
N GLU A 58 7.28 24.21 23.54
CA GLU A 58 8.09 25.12 22.73
C GLU A 58 9.41 24.48 22.28
N ALA A 59 10.10 23.79 23.20
CA ALA A 59 11.32 23.07 22.91
C ALA A 59 11.09 21.94 21.89
N ALA A 60 9.93 21.26 21.95
CA ALA A 60 9.53 20.26 20.98
C ALA A 60 9.31 20.86 19.58
N LEU A 61 8.71 22.06 19.49
CA LEU A 61 8.52 22.74 18.20
C LEU A 61 9.85 23.15 17.55
N LYS A 62 10.86 23.49 18.35
CA LYS A 62 12.22 23.84 17.89
C LYS A 62 13.08 22.61 17.55
N ALA A 63 12.74 21.43 18.09
CA ALA A 63 13.48 20.21 17.83
C ALA A 63 13.25 19.69 16.41
N ARG A 64 14.24 18.96 15.87
CA ARG A 64 14.18 18.37 14.53
C ARG A 64 12.98 17.39 14.42
N PRO A 65 12.05 17.61 13.47
CA PRO A 65 10.89 16.74 13.29
C PRO A 65 11.26 15.30 12.95
N LEU A 66 10.44 14.33 13.38
CA LEU A 66 10.43 12.93 12.98
C LEU A 66 11.79 12.22 13.09
N THR A 67 12.60 12.66 14.06
CA THR A 67 13.95 12.16 14.32
C THR A 67 13.90 10.73 14.87
N ALA A 68 13.09 10.51 15.91
CA ALA A 68 12.84 9.21 16.49
C ALA A 68 11.35 8.98 16.67
N ILE A 69 10.90 7.80 16.26
CA ILE A 69 9.53 7.32 16.29
C ILE A 69 9.47 6.13 17.25
N LEU A 70 8.76 6.31 18.36
CA LEU A 70 8.58 5.34 19.43
C LEU A 70 7.31 4.53 19.18
N ASP A 71 7.24 3.28 19.64
CA ASP A 71 5.96 2.62 19.84
C ASP A 71 5.50 2.84 21.28
N PRO A 72 4.48 3.69 21.55
CA PRO A 72 4.06 4.00 22.92
C PRO A 72 3.55 2.79 23.71
N ASP A 73 3.20 1.70 23.03
CA ASP A 73 2.74 0.45 23.64
C ASP A 73 3.88 -0.60 23.76
N ASP A 74 5.13 -0.26 23.43
CA ASP A 74 6.26 -1.19 23.59
C ASP A 74 6.40 -1.61 25.07
N PRO A 75 6.57 -2.92 25.36
CA PRO A 75 6.64 -3.42 26.74
C PRO A 75 7.69 -2.72 27.61
N SER A 76 8.76 -2.18 27.02
CA SER A 76 9.79 -1.45 27.75
C SER A 76 9.29 -0.15 28.40
N PHE A 77 8.18 0.42 27.92
CA PHE A 77 7.57 1.65 28.45
C PHE A 77 6.47 1.39 29.49
N LEU A 78 6.07 0.14 29.73
CA LEU A 78 5.02 -0.21 30.69
C LEU A 78 5.46 -0.01 32.15
N SER A 79 6.75 -0.22 32.43
CA SER A 79 7.28 -0.05 33.78
C SER A 79 7.64 1.42 34.05
N PRO A 80 7.37 1.94 35.25
CA PRO A 80 7.75 3.31 35.63
C PRO A 80 9.26 3.48 35.78
N GLY A 81 9.72 4.73 35.86
CA GLY A 81 11.12 5.08 36.13
C GLY A 81 12.07 5.01 34.93
N GLU A 82 13.09 5.87 34.95
CA GLU A 82 14.15 5.96 33.92
C GLU A 82 13.63 6.08 32.47
N MET A 83 12.48 6.73 32.27
CA MET A 83 11.84 6.83 30.96
C MET A 83 12.73 7.46 29.86
N PRO A 84 13.52 8.53 30.12
CA PRO A 84 14.46 9.04 29.12
C PRO A 84 15.50 7.99 28.69
N ALA A 85 16.01 7.19 29.63
CA ALA A 85 16.95 6.11 29.33
C ALA A 85 16.29 4.95 28.58
N LYS A 86 15.03 4.61 28.89
CA LYS A 86 14.24 3.62 28.15
C LYS A 86 13.99 4.07 26.71
N ILE A 87 13.66 5.34 26.50
CA ILE A 87 13.52 5.94 25.16
C ILE A 87 14.84 5.84 24.40
N ALA A 88 15.96 6.20 25.03
CA ALA A 88 17.29 6.06 24.44
C ALA A 88 17.62 4.61 24.06
N ALA A 89 17.32 3.64 24.94
CA ALA A 89 17.52 2.23 24.69
C ALA A 89 16.62 1.71 23.55
N PHE A 90 15.38 2.16 23.48
CA PHE A 90 14.46 1.85 22.39
C PHE A 90 15.00 2.37 21.05
N CYS A 91 15.45 3.62 21.00
CA CYS A 91 16.06 4.20 19.79
C CYS A 91 17.29 3.41 19.35
N ARG A 92 18.19 3.05 20.29
CA ARG A 92 19.38 2.24 19.99
C ARG A 92 19.01 0.87 19.43
N ARG A 93 18.07 0.17 20.07
CA ARG A 93 17.59 -1.15 19.62
C ARG A 93 16.94 -1.09 18.23
N THR A 94 16.30 0.02 17.90
CA THR A 94 15.60 0.21 16.62
C THR A 94 16.44 0.94 15.57
N SER A 95 17.75 1.13 15.82
CA SER A 95 18.69 1.83 14.93
C SER A 95 18.23 3.25 14.55
N GLN A 96 17.58 3.94 15.48
CA GLN A 96 17.12 5.31 15.31
C GLN A 96 18.08 6.30 15.99
N PRO A 97 18.21 7.53 15.47
CA PRO A 97 18.92 8.60 16.16
C PRO A 97 18.32 8.83 17.55
N MET A 98 19.17 8.96 18.57
CA MET A 98 18.72 9.16 19.94
C MET A 98 18.36 10.64 20.17
N PRO A 99 17.16 10.96 20.69
CA PRO A 99 16.84 12.31 21.09
C PRO A 99 17.69 12.72 22.30
N GLN A 100 18.48 13.79 22.15
CA GLN A 100 19.50 14.19 23.14
C GLN A 100 19.04 15.26 24.14
N SER A 101 17.91 15.93 23.89
CA SER A 101 17.40 17.00 24.75
C SER A 101 15.96 16.72 25.23
N PRO A 102 15.52 17.32 26.35
CA PRO A 102 14.13 17.22 26.81
C PRO A 102 13.10 17.61 25.73
N GLY A 103 13.40 18.66 24.96
CA GLY A 103 12.59 19.07 23.81
C GLY A 103 12.55 18.02 22.69
N ALA A 104 13.69 17.41 22.35
CA ALA A 104 13.73 16.34 21.35
C ALA A 104 12.98 15.08 21.81
N ILE A 105 13.07 14.74 23.10
CA ILE A 105 12.31 13.63 23.70
C ILE A 105 10.81 13.92 23.65
N ALA A 106 10.39 15.13 24.07
CA ALA A 106 9.00 15.56 24.01
C ALA A 106 8.46 15.54 22.57
N ARG A 107 9.25 16.04 21.61
CA ARG A 107 8.93 16.01 20.18
C ARG A 107 8.68 14.59 19.68
N SER A 108 9.60 13.66 19.96
CA SER A 108 9.44 12.25 19.61
C SER A 108 8.20 11.61 20.24
N ILE A 109 7.90 11.91 21.50
CA ILE A 109 6.69 11.39 22.16
C ILE A 109 5.43 11.90 21.46
N PHE A 110 5.32 13.20 21.19
CA PHE A 110 4.13 13.78 20.55
C PHE A 110 3.90 13.24 19.14
N GLU A 111 4.95 13.16 18.32
CA GLU A 111 4.87 12.62 16.96
C GLU A 111 4.49 11.14 16.97
N SER A 112 5.04 10.36 17.89
CA SER A 112 4.75 8.92 18.03
C SER A 112 3.31 8.67 18.48
N LEU A 113 2.79 9.49 19.40
CA LEU A 113 1.39 9.42 19.81
C LEU A 113 0.45 9.80 18.66
N ALA A 114 0.76 10.86 17.91
CA ALA A 114 -0.03 11.25 16.74
C ALA A 114 -0.08 10.13 15.67
N LEU A 115 1.06 9.48 15.40
CA LEU A 115 1.13 8.32 14.51
C LEU A 115 0.34 7.13 15.05
N LYS A 116 0.40 6.87 16.36
CA LYS A 116 -0.41 5.84 17.00
C LYS A 116 -1.90 6.11 16.83
N TYR A 117 -2.34 7.34 17.07
CA TYR A 117 -3.74 7.75 16.89
C TYR A 117 -4.20 7.53 15.45
N ARG A 118 -3.36 7.88 14.47
CA ARG A 118 -3.61 7.58 13.05
C ARG A 118 -3.82 6.08 12.83
N THR A 119 -2.89 5.22 13.27
CA THR A 119 -2.99 3.77 13.07
C THR A 119 -4.25 3.18 13.72
N VAL A 120 -4.60 3.64 14.93
CA VAL A 120 -5.80 3.18 15.64
C VAL A 120 -7.07 3.67 14.93
N LEU A 121 -7.09 4.91 14.47
CA LEU A 121 -8.22 5.49 13.73
C LEU A 121 -8.46 4.75 12.41
N GLU A 122 -7.41 4.52 11.61
CA GLU A 122 -7.47 3.77 10.35
C GLU A 122 -7.95 2.33 10.60
N THR A 123 -7.53 1.72 11.70
CA THR A 123 -8.02 0.39 12.11
C THR A 123 -9.50 0.41 12.48
N LEU A 124 -9.94 1.43 13.24
CA LEU A 124 -11.33 1.60 13.63
C LEU A 124 -12.23 1.84 12.40
N GLN A 125 -11.77 2.62 11.41
CA GLN A 125 -12.49 2.83 10.15
C GLN A 125 -12.68 1.52 9.39
N ARG A 126 -11.64 0.68 9.33
CA ARG A 126 -11.73 -0.66 8.72
C ARG A 126 -12.71 -1.57 9.45
N ILE A 127 -12.69 -1.57 10.78
CA ILE A 127 -13.62 -2.37 11.60
C ILE A 127 -15.07 -1.92 11.39
N LEU A 128 -15.31 -0.61 11.30
CA LEU A 128 -16.66 -0.04 11.17
C LEU A 128 -17.15 0.07 9.73
N GLY A 129 -16.29 -0.17 8.73
CA GLY A 129 -16.64 -0.05 7.31
C GLY A 129 -17.05 1.36 6.87
N ARG A 130 -16.63 2.40 7.59
CA ARG A 130 -17.02 3.79 7.28
C ARG A 130 -15.91 4.81 7.61
N PRO A 131 -15.81 5.91 6.82
CA PRO A 131 -14.86 6.97 7.10
C PRO A 131 -15.31 7.84 8.28
N PHE A 132 -14.36 8.53 8.89
CA PHE A 132 -14.59 9.53 9.93
C PHE A 132 -14.33 10.91 9.34
N ARG A 133 -15.06 11.93 9.81
CA ARG A 133 -14.95 13.30 9.29
C ARG A 133 -14.17 14.24 10.21
N LYS A 134 -14.04 13.88 11.49
CA LYS A 134 -13.39 14.68 12.53
C LYS A 134 -13.03 13.80 13.71
N LEU A 135 -12.04 14.25 14.49
CA LEU A 135 -11.63 13.62 15.74
C LEU A 135 -11.87 14.59 16.90
N HIS A 136 -12.48 14.12 17.98
CA HIS A 136 -12.64 14.89 19.21
C HIS A 136 -11.58 14.45 20.22
N ILE A 137 -10.78 15.38 20.74
CA ILE A 137 -9.86 15.15 21.85
C ILE A 137 -10.42 15.86 23.07
N VAL A 138 -10.64 15.11 24.15
CA VAL A 138 -11.23 15.61 25.40
C VAL A 138 -10.32 15.24 26.57
N GLY A 139 -10.55 15.81 27.75
CA GLY A 139 -9.71 15.53 28.92
C GLY A 139 -8.42 16.35 28.93
N GLY A 140 -7.53 16.10 29.89
CA GLY A 140 -6.27 16.84 30.02
C GLY A 140 -5.37 16.84 28.76
N GLY A 141 -5.51 15.84 27.89
CA GLY A 141 -4.81 15.79 26.59
C GLY A 141 -5.23 16.91 25.62
N SER A 142 -6.45 17.46 25.73
CA SER A 142 -6.92 18.55 24.86
C SER A 142 -6.19 19.87 25.09
N ARG A 143 -5.47 20.01 26.22
CA ARG A 143 -4.66 21.20 26.57
C ARG A 143 -3.40 21.31 25.74
N ASN A 144 -2.91 20.18 25.22
CA ASN A 144 -1.64 20.15 24.49
C ASN A 144 -1.87 20.52 23.01
N ALA A 145 -1.75 21.81 22.70
CA ALA A 145 -1.93 22.33 21.35
C ALA A 145 -0.99 21.69 20.32
N VAL A 146 0.25 21.36 20.72
CA VAL A 146 1.23 20.70 19.83
C VAL A 146 0.76 19.30 19.45
N LEU A 147 0.36 18.50 20.44
CA LEU A 147 -0.16 17.16 20.19
C LEU A 147 -1.47 17.19 19.37
N CYS A 148 -2.37 18.14 19.66
CA CYS A 148 -3.60 18.32 18.88
C CYS A 148 -3.31 18.64 17.41
N GLN A 149 -2.39 19.56 17.13
CA GLN A 149 -2.00 19.90 15.76
C GLN A 149 -1.32 18.71 15.06
N PHE A 150 -0.35 18.06 15.70
CA PHE A 150 0.30 16.88 15.14
C PHE A 150 -0.67 15.74 14.87
N THR A 151 -1.67 15.57 15.74
CA THR A 151 -2.73 14.58 15.52
C THR A 151 -3.54 14.95 14.29
N ALA A 152 -3.94 16.22 14.11
CA ALA A 152 -4.67 16.67 12.93
C ALA A 152 -3.88 16.41 11.64
N ASP A 153 -2.58 16.74 11.65
CA ASP A 153 -1.69 16.53 10.51
C ASP A 153 -1.50 15.04 10.20
N ALA A 154 -1.28 14.21 11.22
CA ALA A 154 -1.05 12.77 11.07
C ALA A 154 -2.28 12.04 10.56
N VAL A 155 -3.46 12.31 11.15
CA VAL A 155 -4.71 11.63 10.77
C VAL A 155 -5.31 12.21 9.49
N GLY A 156 -4.97 13.45 9.13
CA GLY A 156 -5.51 14.16 7.98
C GLY A 156 -6.99 14.52 8.14
N LEU A 157 -7.47 14.75 9.36
CA LEU A 157 -8.84 15.15 9.68
C LEU A 157 -8.83 16.34 10.65
N PRO A 158 -9.88 17.19 10.64
CA PRO A 158 -10.08 18.19 11.68
C PRO A 158 -10.09 17.57 13.09
N VAL A 159 -9.30 18.15 13.99
CA VAL A 159 -9.28 17.80 15.42
C VAL A 159 -9.99 18.89 16.22
N ILE A 160 -10.97 18.52 17.03
CA ILE A 160 -11.72 19.41 17.91
C ILE A 160 -11.31 19.09 19.34
N ALA A 161 -10.60 20.01 19.99
CA ALA A 161 -10.05 19.85 21.32
C ALA A 161 -10.93 20.54 22.37
N GLY A 162 -11.41 19.78 23.36
CA GLY A 162 -12.18 20.25 24.50
C GLY A 162 -13.54 19.55 24.65
N PRO A 163 -14.16 19.62 25.85
CA PRO A 163 -13.66 20.34 27.04
C PRO A 163 -12.55 19.58 27.80
N GLU A 164 -11.72 20.33 28.53
CA GLU A 164 -10.62 19.79 29.33
C GLU A 164 -11.14 18.89 30.46
N GLU A 165 -12.23 19.29 31.10
CA GLU A 165 -12.86 18.57 32.24
C GLU A 165 -14.03 17.67 31.81
N ALA A 166 -13.89 16.98 30.67
CA ALA A 166 -14.98 16.21 30.07
C ALA A 166 -15.61 15.16 31.00
N THR A 167 -14.81 14.54 31.88
CA THR A 167 -15.29 13.57 32.88
C THR A 167 -16.19 14.24 33.91
N ALA A 168 -15.75 15.36 34.51
CA ALA A 168 -16.53 16.09 35.49
C ALA A 168 -17.81 16.68 34.88
N VAL A 169 -17.70 17.24 33.68
CA VAL A 169 -18.83 17.78 32.92
C VAL A 169 -19.86 16.67 32.63
N GLY A 170 -19.40 15.51 32.14
CA GLY A 170 -20.30 14.38 31.87
C GLY A 170 -21.00 13.88 33.13
N ASN A 171 -20.30 13.83 34.26
CA ASN A 171 -20.87 13.42 35.54
C ASN A 171 -21.98 14.39 36.00
N VAL A 172 -21.70 15.70 36.05
CA VAL A 172 -22.67 16.72 36.48
C VAL A 172 -23.90 16.72 35.58
N LEU A 173 -23.72 16.60 34.27
CA LEU A 173 -24.84 16.64 33.33
C LEU A 173 -25.72 15.39 33.39
N LEU A 174 -25.15 14.22 33.71
CA LEU A 174 -25.95 13.01 33.97
C LEU A 174 -26.78 13.16 35.26
N GLN A 175 -26.23 13.78 36.31
CA GLN A 175 -27.00 14.11 37.51
C GLN A 175 -28.12 15.11 37.21
N ALA A 176 -27.84 16.16 36.44
CA ALA A 176 -28.85 17.14 36.04
C ALA A 176 -30.00 16.50 35.23
N MET A 177 -29.68 15.53 34.37
CA MET A 177 -30.69 14.75 33.66
C MET A 177 -31.53 13.87 34.59
N ALA A 178 -30.90 13.22 35.58
CA ALA A 178 -31.63 12.41 36.58
C ALA A 178 -32.59 13.25 37.43
N LEU A 179 -32.25 14.52 37.68
CA LEU A 179 -33.10 15.49 38.40
C LEU A 179 -34.18 16.14 37.51
N GLY A 180 -34.26 15.78 36.22
CA GLY A 180 -35.25 16.32 35.29
C GLY A 180 -34.94 17.70 34.73
N HIS A 181 -33.73 18.24 34.93
CA HIS A 181 -33.32 19.52 34.35
C HIS A 181 -32.97 19.41 32.85
N LEU A 182 -32.71 18.20 32.35
CA LEU A 182 -32.45 17.92 30.94
C LEU A 182 -33.31 16.74 30.50
N GLY A 183 -34.05 16.88 29.40
CA GLY A 183 -34.98 15.88 28.89
C GLY A 183 -34.36 14.89 27.91
N SER A 184 -33.19 15.19 27.35
CA SER A 184 -32.58 14.35 26.31
C SER A 184 -31.05 14.39 26.24
N PRO A 185 -30.40 13.34 25.70
CA PRO A 185 -28.96 13.36 25.40
C PRO A 185 -28.56 14.46 24.41
N ALA A 186 -29.49 14.92 23.58
CA ALA A 186 -29.28 16.01 22.64
C ALA A 186 -29.16 17.35 23.38
N GLU A 187 -30.06 17.63 24.32
CA GLU A 187 -29.98 18.81 25.19
C GLU A 187 -28.70 18.81 26.02
N LEU A 188 -28.31 17.66 26.57
CA LEU A 188 -27.04 17.53 27.30
C LEU A 188 -25.85 17.98 26.45
N ARG A 189 -25.78 17.54 25.18
CA ARG A 189 -24.70 17.94 24.25
C ARG A 189 -24.82 19.39 23.80
N GLU A 190 -26.02 19.96 23.79
CA GLU A 190 -26.24 21.39 23.53
C GLU A 190 -25.69 22.24 24.67
N VAL A 191 -25.93 21.85 25.93
CA VAL A 191 -25.34 22.51 27.09
C VAL A 191 -23.82 22.51 26.99
N VAL A 192 -23.20 21.36 26.71
CA VAL A 192 -21.73 21.30 26.50
C VAL A 192 -21.27 22.25 25.40
N ARG A 193 -21.97 22.30 24.26
CA ARG A 193 -21.61 23.18 23.14
C ARG A 193 -21.74 24.67 23.46
N ARG A 194 -22.65 25.06 24.35
CA ARG A 194 -22.84 26.45 24.79
C ARG A 194 -21.92 26.86 25.94
N SER A 195 -21.51 25.89 26.77
CA SER A 195 -20.70 26.15 27.96
C SER A 195 -19.19 26.14 27.70
N PHE A 196 -18.73 25.51 26.63
CA PHE A 196 -17.31 25.35 26.34
C PHE A 196 -17.00 25.77 24.90
N GLU A 197 -15.89 26.47 24.71
CA GLU A 197 -15.38 26.87 23.40
C GLU A 197 -14.23 25.94 22.97
N PRO A 198 -14.52 24.86 22.22
CA PRO A 198 -13.48 23.93 21.79
C PRO A 198 -12.60 24.55 20.70
N ARG A 199 -11.31 24.24 20.73
CA ARG A 199 -10.36 24.69 19.70
C ARG A 199 -10.33 23.71 18.54
N THR A 200 -10.37 24.23 17.31
CA THR A 200 -10.30 23.41 16.09
C THR A 200 -8.92 23.52 15.47
N TYR A 201 -8.30 22.37 15.20
CA TYR A 201 -7.02 22.23 14.52
C TYR A 201 -7.26 21.58 13.15
N LEU A 202 -6.78 22.23 12.10
CA LEU A 202 -6.90 21.75 10.72
C LEU A 202 -5.58 21.11 10.26
N PRO A 203 -5.62 20.05 9.43
CA PRO A 203 -4.41 19.44 8.91
C PRO A 203 -3.65 20.43 8.01
N ALA A 204 -2.37 20.65 8.29
CA ALA A 204 -1.51 21.57 7.55
C ALA A 204 -0.74 20.88 6.40
N SER A 205 -0.06 19.76 6.66
CA SER A 205 0.66 18.97 5.66
C SER A 205 0.70 17.49 6.03
N ARG A 206 0.48 16.61 5.03
CA ARG A 206 0.33 15.15 5.24
C ARG A 206 1.52 14.33 4.74
N GLU A 207 2.37 14.88 3.87
CA GLU A 207 3.46 14.13 3.26
C GLU A 207 4.50 13.61 4.26
N PRO A 208 5.05 14.43 5.19
CA PRO A 208 6.03 13.95 6.17
C PRO A 208 5.46 12.85 7.08
N TRP A 209 4.17 12.94 7.38
CA TRP A 209 3.46 11.98 8.22
C TRP A 209 3.18 10.65 7.52
N ASN A 210 3.08 10.63 6.19
CA ASN A 210 2.93 9.39 5.42
C ASN A 210 4.21 8.56 5.45
N GLU A 211 5.36 9.19 5.23
CA GLU A 211 6.66 8.53 5.34
C GLU A 211 6.91 8.03 6.78
N ALA A 212 6.61 8.87 7.77
CA ALA A 212 6.73 8.49 9.18
C ALA A 212 5.78 7.35 9.57
N ALA A 213 4.57 7.30 9.02
CA ALA A 213 3.63 6.19 9.26
C ALA A 213 4.16 4.87 8.67
N ALA A 214 4.79 4.90 7.50
CA ALA A 214 5.45 3.71 6.93
C ALA A 214 6.60 3.24 7.83
N ARG A 215 7.46 4.15 8.30
CA ARG A 215 8.52 3.83 9.28
C ARG A 215 7.94 3.25 10.58
N TYR A 216 6.88 3.86 11.12
CA TYR A 216 6.21 3.40 12.33
C TYR A 216 5.68 1.96 12.18
N MET A 217 5.05 1.64 11.04
CA MET A 217 4.58 0.28 10.74
C MET A 217 5.72 -0.74 10.68
N LEU A 218 6.89 -0.36 10.13
CA LEU A 218 8.06 -1.23 10.05
C LEU A 218 8.72 -1.48 11.41
N HIS A 219 8.67 -0.53 12.34
CA HIS A 219 9.20 -0.69 13.70
C HIS A 219 8.35 -1.62 14.58
N GLY A 220 7.05 -1.75 14.29
CA GLY A 220 6.16 -2.71 14.95
C GLY A 220 6.42 -4.18 14.57
N LEU A 221 7.31 -4.44 13.60
CA LEU A 221 7.74 -5.78 13.22
C LEU A 221 8.86 -6.23 14.15
N ASP A 222 8.60 -7.25 14.97
CA ASP A 222 9.62 -7.89 15.81
C ASP A 222 10.64 -8.63 14.93
N TRP A 223 11.73 -7.94 14.58
CA TRP A 223 12.81 -8.47 13.75
C TRP A 223 13.49 -9.73 14.34
N LYS A 224 13.48 -9.92 15.67
CA LYS A 224 13.98 -11.15 16.30
C LYS A 224 13.02 -12.31 16.07
N ARG A 225 11.71 -12.05 16.06
CA ARG A 225 10.70 -13.04 15.67
C ARG A 225 10.77 -13.35 14.18
N PHE A 226 10.95 -12.34 13.32
CA PHE A 226 11.17 -12.53 11.89
C PHE A 226 12.42 -13.36 11.58
N GLY A 227 13.54 -13.06 12.26
CA GLY A 227 14.79 -13.84 12.14
C GLY A 227 14.61 -15.32 12.51
N ARG A 228 13.79 -15.64 13.52
CA ARG A 228 13.44 -17.03 13.86
C ARG A 228 12.60 -17.71 12.78
N HIS A 229 11.74 -16.98 12.07
CA HIS A 229 11.00 -17.55 10.94
C HIS A 229 11.93 -17.94 9.78
N LEU A 230 12.98 -17.15 9.52
CA LEU A 230 13.97 -17.45 8.48
C LEU A 230 14.81 -18.70 8.78
N THR A 231 15.12 -18.97 10.05
CA THR A 231 15.91 -20.15 10.43
C THR A 231 15.17 -21.48 10.30
N HIS A 232 13.83 -21.44 10.21
CA HIS A 232 12.99 -22.64 10.06
C HIS A 232 12.53 -22.90 8.62
N LEU A 233 12.94 -22.08 7.65
CA LEU A 233 12.60 -22.29 6.26
C LEU A 233 13.35 -23.49 5.69
N ASP A 234 12.66 -24.33 4.92
CA ASP A 234 13.32 -25.30 4.06
C ASP A 234 13.87 -24.57 2.82
N TRP A 235 15.17 -24.28 2.89
CA TRP A 235 15.89 -23.52 1.86
C TRP A 235 15.88 -24.20 0.48
N LYS A 236 15.64 -25.51 0.39
CA LYS A 236 15.55 -26.20 -0.91
C LYS A 236 14.30 -25.73 -1.67
N TRP A 237 13.18 -25.64 -0.96
CA TRP A 237 11.93 -25.16 -1.51
C TRP A 237 11.93 -23.64 -1.75
N VAL A 238 12.61 -22.88 -0.88
CA VAL A 238 12.83 -21.43 -1.13
C VAL A 238 13.67 -21.22 -2.39
N ALA A 239 14.74 -21.98 -2.59
CA ALA A 239 15.55 -21.92 -3.81
C ALA A 239 14.74 -22.31 -5.05
N ALA A 240 13.88 -23.34 -4.96
CA ALA A 240 12.96 -23.69 -6.03
C ALA A 240 11.97 -22.57 -6.35
N ALA A 241 11.44 -21.88 -5.33
CA ALA A 241 10.56 -20.73 -5.52
C ALA A 241 11.26 -19.59 -6.28
N VAL A 242 12.48 -19.23 -5.87
CA VAL A 242 13.31 -18.22 -6.57
C VAL A 242 13.60 -18.64 -8.02
N PHE A 243 13.92 -19.92 -8.25
CA PHE A 243 14.16 -20.44 -9.59
C PHE A 243 12.93 -20.29 -10.49
N PHE A 244 11.75 -20.72 -10.03
CA PHE A 244 10.52 -20.58 -10.80
C PHE A 244 10.14 -19.11 -11.01
N ASP A 245 10.36 -18.25 -10.03
CA ASP A 245 10.11 -16.81 -10.16
C ASP A 245 11.00 -16.18 -11.25
N ILE A 246 12.31 -16.44 -11.24
CA ILE A 246 13.24 -16.00 -12.29
C ILE A 246 12.86 -16.58 -13.65
N LEU A 247 12.51 -17.88 -13.71
CA LEU A 247 12.08 -18.55 -14.93
C LEU A 247 10.79 -17.93 -15.49
N SER A 248 9.90 -17.44 -14.63
CA SER A 248 8.68 -16.75 -15.06
C SER A 248 9.00 -15.50 -15.88
N TYR A 249 9.99 -14.69 -15.48
CA TYR A 249 10.38 -13.49 -16.24
C TYR A 249 11.04 -13.83 -17.58
N VAL A 250 11.80 -14.92 -17.64
CA VAL A 250 12.34 -15.43 -18.91
C VAL A 250 11.20 -15.93 -19.82
N CYS A 251 10.22 -16.64 -19.26
CA CYS A 251 9.03 -17.08 -20.00
C CYS A 251 8.21 -15.88 -20.50
N GLN A 252 8.14 -14.80 -19.72
CA GLN A 252 7.51 -13.55 -20.13
C GLN A 252 8.24 -12.93 -21.33
N ALA A 253 9.57 -13.02 -21.39
CA ALA A 253 10.37 -12.56 -22.53
C ALA A 253 10.15 -13.42 -23.78
N VAL A 254 10.09 -14.74 -23.62
CA VAL A 254 9.75 -15.67 -24.72
C VAL A 254 8.37 -15.34 -25.28
N ARG A 255 7.38 -15.15 -24.39
CA ARG A 255 6.04 -14.73 -24.78
C ARG A 255 6.04 -13.42 -25.55
N TRP A 256 6.75 -12.40 -25.04
CA TRP A 256 6.81 -11.10 -25.69
C TRP A 256 7.47 -11.18 -27.08
N ASN A 257 8.47 -12.05 -27.25
CA ASN A 257 9.05 -12.34 -28.55
C ASN A 257 8.03 -12.95 -29.54
N PHE A 258 7.11 -13.81 -29.09
CA PHE A 258 6.03 -14.29 -29.95
C PHE A 258 5.06 -13.17 -30.36
N VAL A 259 4.77 -12.23 -29.45
CA VAL A 259 3.94 -11.05 -29.77
C VAL A 259 4.64 -10.14 -30.78
N LEU A 260 5.96 -9.96 -30.64
CA LEU A 260 6.77 -9.12 -31.52
C LEU A 260 7.24 -9.84 -32.81
N ALA A 261 7.02 -11.15 -32.94
CA ALA A 261 7.44 -11.94 -34.09
C ALA A 261 7.09 -11.33 -35.47
N PRO A 262 5.86 -10.83 -35.72
CA PRO A 262 5.51 -10.22 -37.02
C PRO A 262 6.14 -8.84 -37.25
N LEU A 263 6.76 -8.24 -36.23
CA LEU A 263 7.38 -6.92 -36.28
C LEU A 263 8.91 -6.98 -36.36
N GLY A 264 9.52 -8.16 -36.16
CA GLY A 264 10.97 -8.34 -36.01
C GLY A 264 11.39 -8.38 -34.53
N PRO A 265 11.32 -9.56 -33.88
CA PRO A 265 11.54 -9.64 -32.45
C PRO A 265 13.03 -9.42 -32.10
N PRO A 266 13.34 -8.73 -31.00
CA PRO A 266 14.70 -8.69 -30.48
C PRO A 266 15.18 -10.08 -30.02
N SER A 267 16.48 -10.22 -29.79
CA SER A 267 17.03 -11.42 -29.17
C SER A 267 16.42 -11.66 -27.79
N LEU A 268 16.27 -12.93 -27.40
CA LEU A 268 15.66 -13.29 -26.11
C LEU A 268 16.39 -12.63 -24.93
N TYR A 269 17.71 -12.48 -25.02
CA TYR A 269 18.51 -11.76 -24.04
C TYR A 269 18.05 -10.31 -23.87
N ARG A 270 17.90 -9.56 -24.97
CA ARG A 270 17.45 -8.16 -24.93
C ARG A 270 16.01 -8.06 -24.42
N SER A 271 15.11 -8.96 -24.81
CA SER A 271 13.74 -9.00 -24.25
C SER A 271 13.73 -9.24 -22.74
N THR A 272 14.53 -10.21 -22.29
CA THR A 272 14.66 -10.52 -20.86
C THR A 272 15.20 -9.32 -20.10
N GLN A 273 16.24 -8.67 -20.63
CA GLN A 273 16.81 -7.45 -20.08
C GLN A 273 15.78 -6.32 -19.99
N ALA A 274 15.02 -6.06 -21.05
CA ALA A 274 13.98 -5.04 -21.07
C ALA A 274 12.86 -5.32 -20.05
N ILE A 275 12.46 -6.58 -19.88
CA ILE A 275 11.47 -6.98 -18.87
C ILE A 275 11.99 -6.70 -17.45
N TYR A 276 13.22 -7.12 -17.13
CA TYR A 276 13.82 -6.85 -15.82
C TYR A 276 13.95 -5.35 -15.54
N VAL A 277 14.38 -4.55 -16.52
CA VAL A 277 14.45 -3.09 -16.37
C VAL A 277 13.06 -2.48 -16.16
N GLY A 278 12.05 -2.94 -16.91
CA GLY A 278 10.67 -2.48 -16.75
C GLY A 278 10.10 -2.81 -15.37
N LEU A 279 10.26 -4.05 -14.91
CA LEU A 279 9.79 -4.48 -13.58
C LEU A 279 10.52 -3.75 -12.45
N PHE A 280 11.84 -3.60 -12.54
CA PHE A 280 12.61 -2.80 -11.60
C PHE A 280 12.12 -1.35 -11.53
N THR A 281 11.81 -0.77 -12.68
CA THR A 281 11.27 0.60 -12.75
C THR A 281 9.90 0.70 -12.07
N ASN A 282 9.06 -0.33 -12.18
CA ASN A 282 7.76 -0.37 -11.49
C ASN A 282 7.90 -0.47 -9.97
N GLU A 283 8.91 -1.15 -9.47
CA GLU A 283 9.16 -1.26 -8.03
C GLU A 283 9.83 0.01 -7.46
N VAL A 284 10.67 0.70 -8.23
CA VAL A 284 11.42 1.87 -7.73
C VAL A 284 10.69 3.19 -7.94
N LEU A 285 9.99 3.38 -9.07
CA LEU A 285 9.38 4.67 -9.41
C LEU A 285 7.89 4.76 -9.06
N PRO A 286 7.41 5.94 -8.62
CA PRO A 286 5.98 6.19 -8.52
C PRO A 286 5.34 6.17 -9.93
N LEU A 287 4.08 5.72 -10.01
CA LEU A 287 3.24 5.67 -11.22
C LEU A 287 3.53 4.54 -12.25
N ARG A 288 4.34 3.52 -11.91
CA ARG A 288 4.51 2.29 -12.71
C ARG A 288 4.75 2.48 -14.21
N GLY A 289 5.72 3.34 -14.54
CA GLY A 289 6.12 3.62 -15.93
C GLY A 289 6.95 2.52 -16.60
N GLY A 290 7.15 1.36 -15.98
CA GLY A 290 8.07 0.31 -16.44
C GLY A 290 7.70 -0.31 -17.79
N GLU A 291 6.40 -0.38 -18.11
CA GLU A 291 5.94 -0.84 -19.42
C GLU A 291 6.35 0.11 -20.56
N LEU A 292 6.32 1.42 -20.30
CA LEU A 292 6.79 2.43 -21.24
C LEU A 292 8.32 2.36 -21.40
N VAL A 293 9.04 2.13 -20.30
CA VAL A 293 10.50 1.97 -20.32
C VAL A 293 10.93 0.76 -21.14
N ARG A 294 10.33 -0.41 -20.93
CA ARG A 294 10.71 -1.61 -21.71
C ARG A 294 10.38 -1.46 -23.19
N ALA A 295 9.23 -0.85 -23.53
CA ALA A 295 8.85 -0.59 -24.91
C ALA A 295 9.83 0.39 -25.58
N TYR A 296 10.28 1.41 -24.85
CA TYR A 296 11.28 2.35 -25.31
C TYR A 296 12.62 1.65 -25.60
N LEU A 297 13.14 0.85 -24.67
CA LEU A 297 14.40 0.13 -24.87
C LEU A 297 14.37 -0.75 -26.12
N VAL A 298 13.30 -1.54 -26.30
CA VAL A 298 13.17 -2.37 -27.50
C VAL A 298 13.08 -1.51 -28.77
N SER A 299 12.32 -0.41 -28.77
CA SER A 299 12.25 0.49 -29.93
C SER A 299 13.61 1.04 -30.34
N GLN A 300 14.53 1.27 -29.39
CA GLN A 300 15.89 1.71 -29.67
C GLN A 300 16.78 0.59 -30.21
N TRP A 301 16.51 -0.66 -29.83
CA TRP A 301 17.34 -1.82 -30.19
C TRP A 301 16.94 -2.51 -31.48
N THR A 302 15.69 -2.35 -31.93
CA THR A 302 15.15 -3.05 -33.11
C THR A 302 14.70 -2.11 -34.22
N GLU A 303 14.91 -0.80 -34.08
CA GLU A 303 14.45 0.25 -35.02
C GLU A 303 12.92 0.25 -35.27
N ILE A 304 12.15 -0.51 -34.47
CA ILE A 304 10.70 -0.51 -34.53
C ILE A 304 10.17 0.78 -33.88
N GLU A 305 9.17 1.39 -34.51
CA GLU A 305 8.55 2.59 -33.97
C GLU A 305 7.95 2.34 -32.57
N TYR A 306 8.18 3.27 -31.64
CA TYR A 306 7.76 3.13 -30.23
C TYR A 306 6.24 2.90 -30.07
N SER A 307 5.41 3.58 -30.87
CA SER A 307 3.95 3.42 -30.93
C SER A 307 3.55 1.98 -31.27
N VAL A 308 4.29 1.34 -32.19
CA VAL A 308 4.08 -0.04 -32.63
C VAL A 308 4.56 -1.04 -31.57
N VAL A 309 5.68 -0.78 -30.87
CA VAL A 309 6.09 -1.63 -29.73
C VAL A 309 5.07 -1.50 -28.58
N LEU A 310 4.51 -0.31 -28.35
CA LEU A 310 3.53 -0.10 -27.29
C LEU A 310 2.23 -0.88 -27.53
N SER A 311 1.81 -1.08 -28.78
CA SER A 311 0.64 -1.91 -29.10
C SER A 311 0.82 -3.37 -28.65
N SER A 312 2.05 -3.90 -28.70
CA SER A 312 2.38 -5.25 -28.18
C SER A 312 2.12 -5.37 -26.67
N VAL A 313 2.31 -4.29 -25.91
CA VAL A 313 2.03 -4.26 -24.46
C VAL A 313 0.52 -4.40 -24.22
N ALA A 314 -0.32 -3.75 -25.02
CA ALA A 314 -1.77 -3.87 -24.90
C ALA A 314 -2.24 -5.31 -25.15
N ILE A 315 -1.69 -5.98 -26.19
CA ILE A 315 -1.95 -7.40 -26.47
C ILE A 315 -1.52 -8.27 -25.29
N GLU A 316 -0.32 -8.05 -24.74
CA GLU A 316 0.16 -8.79 -23.58
C GLU A 316 -0.77 -8.65 -22.36
N ARG A 317 -1.20 -7.42 -22.03
CA ARG A 317 -2.12 -7.17 -20.91
C ARG A 317 -3.49 -7.81 -21.12
N LEU A 318 -3.98 -7.84 -22.37
CA LEU A 318 -5.21 -8.53 -22.72
C LEU A 318 -5.08 -10.05 -22.50
N LEU A 319 -3.98 -10.66 -22.99
CA LEU A 319 -3.70 -12.07 -22.76
C LEU A 319 -3.60 -12.41 -21.27
N ASP A 320 -2.91 -11.57 -20.49
CA ASP A 320 -2.80 -11.72 -19.04
C ASP A 320 -4.18 -11.67 -18.38
N GLY A 321 -5.03 -10.72 -18.80
CA GLY A 321 -6.41 -10.59 -18.34
C GLY A 321 -7.29 -11.81 -18.67
N ILE A 322 -7.17 -12.35 -19.89
CA ILE A 322 -7.89 -13.57 -20.31
C ILE A 322 -7.50 -14.75 -19.42
N TRP A 323 -6.21 -15.01 -19.24
CA TRP A 323 -5.76 -16.13 -18.43
C TRP A 323 -6.04 -15.94 -16.93
N LEU A 324 -6.02 -14.69 -16.44
CA LEU A 324 -6.42 -14.36 -15.09
C LEU A 324 -7.93 -14.64 -14.88
N ALA A 325 -8.78 -14.24 -15.82
CA ALA A 325 -10.22 -14.52 -15.77
C ALA A 325 -10.53 -16.01 -15.84
N VAL A 326 -9.87 -16.75 -16.74
CA VAL A 326 -9.99 -18.21 -16.85
C VAL A 326 -9.51 -18.89 -15.57
N GLY A 327 -8.36 -18.49 -15.04
CA GLY A 327 -7.80 -19.01 -13.79
C GLY A 327 -8.72 -18.77 -12.59
N PHE A 328 -9.33 -17.59 -12.49
CA PHE A 328 -10.36 -17.31 -11.47
C PHE A 328 -11.61 -18.17 -11.68
N GLY A 329 -12.07 -18.35 -12.92
CA GLY A 329 -13.20 -19.22 -13.24
C GLY A 329 -12.97 -20.65 -12.77
N ILE A 330 -11.82 -21.25 -13.10
CA ILE A 330 -11.44 -22.59 -12.67
C ILE A 330 -11.32 -22.66 -11.15
N THR A 331 -10.64 -21.69 -10.52
CA THR A 331 -10.46 -21.66 -9.07
C THR A 331 -11.80 -21.54 -8.34
N ALA A 332 -12.75 -20.75 -8.87
CA ALA A 332 -14.09 -20.61 -8.31
C ALA A 332 -14.95 -21.88 -8.39
N LEU A 333 -14.69 -22.76 -9.37
CA LEU A 333 -15.34 -24.07 -9.47
C LEU A 333 -14.77 -25.07 -8.46
N LEU A 334 -13.48 -24.96 -8.14
CA LEU A 334 -12.77 -25.90 -7.26
C LEU A 334 -12.80 -25.49 -5.79
N LEU A 335 -12.94 -24.19 -5.49
CA LEU A 335 -12.81 -23.64 -4.15
C LEU A 335 -13.94 -22.65 -3.84
N PRO A 336 -14.50 -22.67 -2.62
CA PRO A 336 -15.51 -21.71 -2.21
C PRO A 336 -14.89 -20.31 -2.04
N LEU A 337 -14.98 -19.48 -3.07
CA LEU A 337 -14.51 -18.10 -3.02
C LEU A 337 -15.53 -17.18 -2.33
N PRO A 338 -15.08 -16.25 -1.45
CA PRO A 338 -15.94 -15.23 -0.86
C PRO A 338 -16.60 -14.34 -1.91
N HIS A 339 -17.75 -13.77 -1.56
CA HIS A 339 -18.51 -12.89 -2.44
C HIS A 339 -17.66 -11.74 -3.00
N LEU A 340 -16.84 -11.08 -2.18
CA LEU A 340 -16.01 -9.96 -2.65
C LEU A 340 -15.04 -10.35 -3.77
N VAL A 341 -14.35 -11.49 -3.60
CA VAL A 341 -13.40 -12.00 -4.61
C VAL A 341 -14.14 -12.43 -5.88
N ARG A 342 -15.31 -13.05 -5.73
CA ARG A 342 -16.16 -13.45 -6.85
C ARG A 342 -16.64 -12.26 -7.67
N HIS A 343 -17.12 -11.19 -7.04
CA HIS A 343 -17.52 -9.97 -7.74
C HIS A 343 -16.32 -9.30 -8.43
N GLY A 344 -15.15 -9.25 -7.77
CA GLY A 344 -13.92 -8.74 -8.39
C GLY A 344 -13.54 -9.52 -9.66
N ALA A 345 -13.61 -10.85 -9.61
CA ALA A 345 -13.37 -11.72 -10.76
C ALA A 345 -14.40 -11.52 -11.89
N GLN A 346 -15.68 -11.32 -11.56
CA GLN A 346 -16.73 -11.01 -12.55
C GLN A 346 -16.48 -9.67 -13.25
N ILE A 347 -16.15 -8.62 -12.49
CA ILE A 347 -15.81 -7.31 -13.05
C ILE A 347 -14.61 -7.43 -13.99
N LEU A 348 -13.56 -8.13 -13.56
CA LEU A 348 -12.40 -8.41 -14.41
C LEU A 348 -12.82 -9.12 -15.70
N GLY A 349 -13.68 -10.14 -15.62
CA GLY A 349 -14.20 -10.86 -16.78
C GLY A 349 -14.92 -9.95 -17.77
N VAL A 350 -15.77 -9.03 -17.29
CA VAL A 350 -16.46 -8.04 -18.13
C VAL A 350 -15.47 -7.09 -18.80
N VAL A 351 -14.48 -6.58 -18.06
CA VAL A 351 -13.44 -5.68 -18.62
C VAL A 351 -12.62 -6.38 -19.70
N VAL A 352 -12.20 -7.63 -19.45
CA VAL A 352 -11.44 -8.43 -20.41
C VAL A 352 -12.28 -8.75 -21.64
N LEU A 353 -13.56 -9.08 -21.48
CA LEU A 353 -14.48 -9.31 -22.60
C LEU A 353 -14.62 -8.04 -23.45
N ALA A 354 -14.86 -6.89 -22.83
CA ALA A 354 -14.95 -5.61 -23.53
C ALA A 354 -13.65 -5.28 -24.29
N GLY A 355 -12.49 -5.48 -23.67
CA GLY A 355 -11.19 -5.30 -24.32
C GLY A 355 -10.96 -6.26 -25.48
N THR A 356 -11.41 -7.51 -25.36
CA THR A 356 -11.33 -8.52 -26.42
C THR A 356 -12.23 -8.16 -27.61
N VAL A 357 -13.47 -7.74 -27.35
CA VAL A 357 -14.40 -7.26 -28.37
C VAL A 357 -13.82 -6.04 -29.10
N LEU A 358 -13.28 -5.07 -28.35
CA LEU A 358 -12.63 -3.91 -28.94
C LEU A 358 -11.45 -4.31 -29.84
N LEU A 359 -10.60 -5.25 -29.38
CA LEU A 359 -9.52 -5.76 -30.20
C LEU A 359 -10.07 -6.41 -31.49
N VAL A 360 -11.06 -7.30 -31.40
CA VAL A 360 -11.66 -7.96 -32.58
C VAL A 360 -12.21 -6.92 -33.57
N VAL A 361 -12.92 -5.89 -33.10
CA VAL A 361 -13.42 -4.81 -33.96
C VAL A 361 -12.26 -4.06 -34.63
N THR A 362 -11.19 -3.73 -33.89
CA THR A 362 -10.01 -3.06 -34.48
C THR A 362 -9.31 -3.91 -35.54
N LEU A 363 -9.30 -5.23 -35.37
CA LEU A 363 -8.74 -6.18 -36.33
C LEU A 363 -9.62 -6.33 -37.57
N ALA A 364 -10.95 -6.37 -37.42
CA ALA A 364 -11.90 -6.63 -38.49
C ALA A 364 -12.18 -5.39 -39.37
N GLU A 365 -12.42 -4.23 -38.76
CA GLU A 365 -12.90 -3.05 -39.49
C GLU A 365 -11.78 -2.09 -39.88
N GLY A 366 -10.63 -2.16 -39.19
CA GLY A 366 -9.57 -1.17 -39.28
C GLY A 366 -10.08 0.23 -39.05
N LEU A 367 -10.07 0.67 -37.79
CA LEU A 367 -10.45 2.03 -37.39
C LEU A 367 -9.62 3.05 -38.20
N LYS A 368 -10.19 3.55 -39.30
CA LYS A 368 -9.58 4.60 -40.14
C LYS A 368 -9.79 5.93 -39.44
N VAL A 369 -8.86 6.29 -38.55
CA VAL A 369 -8.92 7.55 -37.80
C VAL A 369 -8.66 8.78 -38.71
N THR A 370 -8.29 8.54 -39.97
CA THR A 370 -7.93 9.56 -40.97
C THR A 370 -9.07 10.45 -41.45
N HIS A 371 -10.35 10.07 -41.25
CA HIS A 371 -11.50 10.91 -41.65
C HIS A 371 -11.74 12.14 -40.74
N ALA A 372 -11.12 12.20 -39.55
CA ALA A 372 -11.33 13.30 -38.60
C ALA A 372 -10.51 14.58 -38.93
N LEU A 373 -9.48 14.49 -39.78
CA LEU A 373 -8.58 15.61 -40.08
C LEU A 373 -9.23 16.69 -40.95
N GLU A 374 -10.14 16.32 -41.84
CA GLU A 374 -10.74 17.23 -42.82
C GLU A 374 -11.69 18.27 -42.19
N GLN A 375 -12.23 17.98 -40.99
CA GLN A 375 -13.24 18.83 -40.34
C GLN A 375 -12.68 19.74 -39.23
N THR A 376 -11.36 19.76 -38.99
CA THR A 376 -10.79 20.45 -37.82
C THR A 376 -10.22 21.86 -38.13
N PRO A 377 -10.51 22.90 -37.32
CA PRO A 377 -9.95 24.25 -37.45
C PRO A 377 -8.41 24.31 -37.47
N ALA A 378 -7.85 25.19 -38.30
CA ALA A 378 -6.42 25.26 -38.63
C ALA A 378 -5.46 25.37 -37.43
N GLY A 379 -5.87 26.01 -36.34
CA GLY A 379 -5.01 26.24 -35.16
C GLY A 379 -4.67 24.99 -34.33
N HIS A 380 -5.45 23.91 -34.43
CA HIS A 380 -5.23 22.66 -33.69
C HIS A 380 -4.72 21.49 -34.57
N ARG A 381 -4.54 21.72 -35.88
CA ARG A 381 -4.18 20.67 -36.84
C ARG A 381 -2.85 20.00 -36.53
N GLY A 382 -1.85 20.72 -36.02
CA GLY A 382 -0.52 20.15 -35.75
C GLY A 382 -0.53 19.10 -34.63
N LEU A 383 -1.13 19.44 -33.48
CA LEU A 383 -1.23 18.52 -32.34
C LEU A 383 -2.19 17.35 -32.64
N LEU A 384 -3.33 17.64 -33.27
CA LEU A 384 -4.28 16.60 -33.66
C LEU A 384 -3.68 15.64 -34.68
N ALA A 385 -2.98 16.12 -35.71
CA ALA A 385 -2.34 15.26 -36.71
C ALA A 385 -1.29 14.33 -36.09
N ARG A 386 -0.53 14.80 -35.10
CA ARG A 386 0.43 13.96 -34.37
C ARG A 386 -0.24 12.86 -33.56
N LEU A 387 -1.30 13.21 -32.83
CA LEU A 387 -2.07 12.23 -32.06
C LEU A 387 -2.69 11.19 -32.99
N LEU A 388 -3.29 11.63 -34.09
CA LEU A 388 -3.88 10.73 -35.08
C LEU A 388 -2.85 9.81 -35.72
N HIS A 389 -1.68 10.33 -36.10
CA HIS A 389 -0.59 9.51 -36.62
C HIS A 389 -0.11 8.46 -35.60
N PHE A 390 0.04 8.86 -34.33
CA PHE A 390 0.39 7.94 -33.25
C PHE A 390 -0.65 6.82 -33.08
N PHE A 391 -1.94 7.15 -33.12
CA PHE A 391 -3.01 6.15 -33.02
C PHE A 391 -3.07 5.24 -34.25
N ASP A 392 -2.88 5.76 -35.45
CA ASP A 392 -2.84 4.99 -36.69
C ASP A 392 -1.72 3.92 -36.62
N ARG A 393 -0.51 4.33 -36.19
CA ARG A 393 0.61 3.41 -36.00
C ARG A 393 0.37 2.36 -34.92
N LEU A 394 -0.31 2.74 -33.84
CA LEU A 394 -0.68 1.81 -32.78
C LEU A 394 -1.66 0.75 -33.31
N ILE A 395 -2.70 1.18 -34.04
CA ILE A 395 -3.70 0.29 -34.66
C ILE A 395 -3.04 -0.63 -35.69
N GLU A 396 -2.15 -0.10 -36.54
CA GLU A 396 -1.36 -0.89 -37.49
C GLU A 396 -0.57 -2.00 -36.77
N GLY A 397 0.06 -1.67 -35.65
CA GLY A 397 0.74 -2.65 -34.80
C GLY A 397 -0.20 -3.73 -34.27
N LEU A 398 -1.38 -3.35 -33.73
CA LEU A 398 -2.39 -4.32 -33.26
C LEU A 398 -2.84 -5.25 -34.37
N GLN A 399 -3.08 -4.73 -35.58
CA GLN A 399 -3.51 -5.52 -36.74
C GLN A 399 -2.46 -6.52 -37.21
N ARG A 400 -1.20 -6.10 -37.29
CA ARG A 400 -0.09 -7.00 -37.67
C ARG A 400 0.11 -8.11 -36.65
N ILE A 401 0.04 -7.78 -35.36
CA ILE A 401 0.16 -8.77 -34.28
C ILE A 401 -1.05 -9.70 -34.24
N GLY A 402 -2.26 -9.15 -34.34
CA GLY A 402 -3.52 -9.87 -34.22
C GLY A 402 -3.77 -10.91 -35.32
N HIS A 403 -3.31 -10.64 -36.54
CA HIS A 403 -3.41 -11.60 -37.67
C HIS A 403 -2.28 -12.64 -37.71
N SER A 404 -1.27 -12.51 -36.86
CA SER A 404 -0.13 -13.43 -36.86
C SER A 404 -0.46 -14.73 -36.11
N ALA A 405 -0.09 -15.87 -36.70
CA ALA A 405 -0.16 -17.17 -36.04
C ALA A 405 0.72 -17.25 -34.77
N SER A 406 1.69 -16.35 -34.62
CA SER A 406 2.51 -16.24 -33.40
C SER A 406 1.68 -15.87 -32.16
N LEU A 407 0.49 -15.29 -32.32
CA LEU A 407 -0.40 -14.97 -31.21
C LEU A 407 -0.87 -16.22 -30.45
N TYR A 408 -1.07 -17.35 -31.14
CA TYR A 408 -1.41 -18.62 -30.47
C TYR A 408 -0.28 -19.11 -29.58
N TRP A 409 0.97 -18.98 -30.04
CA TRP A 409 2.16 -19.30 -29.25
C TRP A 409 2.34 -18.33 -28.08
N ALA A 410 2.04 -17.05 -28.25
CA ALA A 410 2.01 -16.08 -27.15
C ALA A 410 0.94 -16.43 -26.11
N ALA A 411 -0.25 -16.87 -26.54
CA ALA A 411 -1.31 -17.31 -25.64
C ALA A 411 -0.89 -18.58 -24.86
N ALA A 412 -0.28 -19.58 -25.52
CA ALA A 412 0.24 -20.77 -24.87
C ALA A 412 1.36 -20.45 -23.87
N ALA A 413 2.29 -19.56 -24.23
CA ALA A 413 3.34 -19.10 -23.34
C ALA A 413 2.79 -18.31 -22.14
N SER A 414 1.62 -17.65 -22.27
CA SER A 414 0.95 -16.98 -21.14
C SER A 414 0.39 -17.97 -20.12
N LEU A 415 -0.13 -19.12 -20.57
CA LEU A 415 -0.54 -20.21 -19.67
C LEU A 415 0.67 -20.80 -18.95
N ALA A 416 1.77 -21.07 -19.68
CA ALA A 416 3.00 -21.56 -19.09
C ALA A 416 3.55 -20.59 -18.03
N LEU A 417 3.54 -19.28 -18.34
CA LEU A 417 3.91 -18.23 -17.40
C LEU A 417 3.08 -18.29 -16.11
N LEU A 418 1.75 -18.38 -16.23
CA LEU A 418 0.86 -18.48 -15.07
C LEU A 418 1.17 -19.73 -14.23
N LEU A 419 1.35 -20.89 -14.86
CA LEU A 419 1.67 -22.14 -14.16
C LEU A 419 3.01 -22.06 -13.42
N ILE A 420 4.04 -21.48 -14.04
CA ILE A 420 5.36 -21.27 -13.42
C ILE A 420 5.25 -20.35 -12.20
N GLN A 421 4.45 -19.28 -12.28
CA GLN A 421 4.23 -18.39 -11.14
C GLN A 421 3.48 -19.09 -10.00
N ILE A 422 2.51 -19.96 -10.32
CA ILE A 422 1.83 -20.77 -9.29
C ILE A 422 2.83 -21.73 -8.63
N LEU A 423 3.72 -22.35 -9.40
CA LEU A 423 4.79 -23.20 -8.86
C LEU A 423 5.74 -22.43 -7.95
N ALA A 424 6.09 -21.18 -8.27
CA ALA A 424 6.91 -20.34 -7.40
C ALA A 424 6.25 -20.10 -6.04
N VAL A 425 4.98 -19.69 -6.04
CA VAL A 425 4.21 -19.46 -4.81
C VAL A 425 4.02 -20.76 -4.02
N TRP A 426 3.69 -21.86 -4.71
CA TRP A 426 3.48 -23.16 -4.09
C TRP A 426 4.75 -23.73 -3.45
N ALA A 427 5.89 -23.64 -4.15
CA ALA A 427 7.19 -24.03 -3.62
C ALA A 427 7.53 -23.20 -2.37
N LEU A 428 7.26 -21.90 -2.40
CA LEU A 428 7.48 -21.06 -1.22
C LEU A 428 6.58 -21.44 -0.04
N MET A 429 5.30 -21.75 -0.28
CA MET A 429 4.39 -22.25 0.75
C MET A 429 4.95 -23.52 1.40
N LYS A 430 5.47 -24.46 0.59
CA LYS A 430 6.15 -25.67 1.08
C LYS A 430 7.39 -25.33 1.91
N GLY A 431 8.23 -24.41 1.43
CA GLY A 431 9.43 -23.96 2.14
C GLY A 431 9.16 -23.29 3.48
N TYR A 432 8.00 -22.64 3.61
CA TYR A 432 7.54 -22.07 4.87
C TYR A 432 6.89 -23.10 5.82
N GLY A 433 6.57 -24.30 5.33
CA GLY A 433 5.88 -25.33 6.11
C GLY A 433 4.35 -25.30 5.99
N LEU A 434 3.80 -24.51 5.06
CA LEU A 434 2.37 -24.53 4.76
C LEU A 434 2.04 -25.71 3.84
N GLN A 435 1.31 -26.69 4.35
CA GLN A 435 0.95 -27.90 3.59
C GLN A 435 -0.32 -27.73 2.75
N TYR A 436 -0.40 -26.67 1.95
CA TYR A 436 -1.52 -26.45 1.05
C TYR A 436 -1.32 -27.07 -0.34
N SER A 437 -2.44 -27.27 -1.03
CA SER A 437 -2.48 -27.79 -2.39
C SER A 437 -2.05 -26.73 -3.41
N PHE A 438 -1.71 -27.18 -4.61
CA PHE A 438 -1.42 -26.33 -5.77
C PHE A 438 -2.56 -25.32 -6.05
N TRP A 439 -3.82 -25.74 -5.87
CA TRP A 439 -4.99 -24.90 -6.12
C TRP A 439 -5.13 -23.73 -5.15
N VAL A 440 -4.72 -23.91 -3.89
CA VAL A 440 -4.68 -22.81 -2.91
C VAL A 440 -3.60 -21.79 -3.30
N ALA A 441 -2.42 -22.25 -3.73
CA ALA A 441 -1.37 -21.37 -4.24
C ALA A 441 -1.82 -20.57 -5.47
N SER A 442 -2.56 -21.23 -6.39
CA SER A 442 -3.23 -20.56 -7.51
C SER A 442 -4.18 -19.47 -7.02
N GLY A 443 -5.10 -19.79 -6.10
CA GLY A 443 -6.02 -18.79 -5.53
C GLY A 443 -5.30 -17.59 -4.92
N VAL A 444 -4.23 -17.81 -4.16
CA VAL A 444 -3.41 -16.74 -3.57
C VAL A 444 -2.73 -15.89 -4.65
N LEU A 445 -2.14 -16.50 -5.67
CA LEU A 445 -1.49 -15.78 -6.78
C LEU A 445 -2.51 -14.91 -7.55
N LEU A 446 -3.69 -15.46 -7.87
CA LEU A 446 -4.72 -14.73 -8.60
C LEU A 446 -5.21 -13.51 -7.80
N ILE A 447 -5.39 -13.65 -6.49
CA ILE A 447 -5.75 -12.54 -5.58
C ILE A 447 -4.63 -11.49 -5.53
N LEU A 448 -3.37 -11.92 -5.50
CA LEU A 448 -2.21 -11.03 -5.58
C LEU A 448 -2.21 -10.24 -6.90
N HIS A 449 -2.45 -10.88 -8.04
CA HIS A 449 -2.53 -10.21 -9.34
C HIS A 449 -3.67 -9.19 -9.41
N LEU A 450 -4.84 -9.50 -8.84
CA LEU A 450 -5.94 -8.54 -8.74
C LEU A 450 -5.53 -7.28 -7.94
N GLY A 451 -4.76 -7.49 -6.87
CA GLY A 451 -4.26 -6.41 -6.02
C GLY A 451 -3.17 -5.56 -6.65
N VAL A 452 -2.31 -6.19 -7.47
CA VAL A 452 -1.31 -5.48 -8.27
C VAL A 452 -1.95 -4.74 -9.44
N ALA A 453 -3.16 -5.08 -9.90
CA ALA A 453 -3.84 -4.27 -10.93
C ALA A 453 -4.17 -2.83 -10.46
N ILE A 454 -4.32 -2.61 -9.15
CA ILE A 454 -4.61 -1.29 -8.57
C ILE A 454 -3.30 -0.48 -8.46
N PRO A 455 -3.29 0.83 -8.79
CA PRO A 455 -2.13 1.69 -8.56
C PRO A 455 -1.71 1.68 -7.08
N ASN A 456 -0.50 1.20 -6.80
CA ASN A 456 0.02 1.02 -5.44
C ASN A 456 1.21 1.96 -5.17
N ALA A 457 1.57 2.08 -3.89
CA ALA A 457 2.78 2.78 -3.46
C ALA A 457 4.06 2.13 -4.05
N PRO A 458 5.17 2.88 -4.16
CA PRO A 458 6.45 2.34 -4.61
C PRO A 458 6.87 1.07 -3.85
N GLY A 459 7.44 0.10 -4.57
CA GLY A 459 7.87 -1.20 -4.04
C GLY A 459 6.75 -2.18 -3.71
N ASN A 460 5.48 -1.83 -4.02
CA ASN A 460 4.29 -2.61 -3.66
C ASN A 460 4.17 -2.96 -2.17
N ILE A 461 4.94 -2.30 -1.30
CA ILE A 461 4.97 -2.53 0.15
C ILE A 461 3.62 -2.11 0.72
N GLY A 462 3.02 -2.97 1.54
CA GLY A 462 1.67 -2.84 2.09
C GLY A 462 0.63 -3.56 1.23
N SER A 463 0.51 -3.22 -0.06
CA SER A 463 -0.48 -3.86 -0.95
C SER A 463 -0.17 -5.34 -1.16
N PHE A 464 1.08 -5.71 -1.44
CA PHE A 464 1.47 -7.11 -1.57
C PHE A 464 1.13 -7.90 -0.30
N GLN A 465 1.51 -7.38 0.88
CA GLN A 465 1.24 -8.02 2.16
C GLN A 465 -0.26 -8.13 2.41
N PHE A 466 -1.03 -7.09 2.11
CA PHE A 466 -2.48 -7.10 2.26
C PHE A 466 -3.13 -8.20 1.42
N PHE A 467 -2.86 -8.26 0.12
CA PHE A 467 -3.47 -9.25 -0.77
C PHE A 467 -2.97 -10.67 -0.52
N CYS A 468 -1.70 -10.84 -0.13
CA CYS A 468 -1.17 -12.13 0.31
C CYS A 468 -1.90 -12.63 1.57
N VAL A 469 -2.04 -11.76 2.58
CA VAL A 469 -2.73 -12.08 3.83
C VAL A 469 -4.20 -12.39 3.58
N VAL A 470 -4.88 -11.57 2.76
CA VAL A 470 -6.26 -11.85 2.34
C VAL A 470 -6.33 -13.22 1.68
N GLY A 471 -5.51 -13.48 0.66
CA GLY A 471 -5.49 -14.76 -0.04
C GLY A 471 -5.34 -15.95 0.91
N LEU A 472 -4.36 -15.93 1.80
CA LEU A 472 -4.10 -17.03 2.73
C LEU A 472 -5.20 -17.19 3.80
N THR A 473 -5.71 -16.09 4.35
CA THR A 473 -6.76 -16.13 5.38
C THR A 473 -8.07 -16.68 4.83
N LEU A 474 -8.36 -16.47 3.54
CA LEU A 474 -9.52 -17.09 2.88
C LEU A 474 -9.45 -18.62 2.81
N PHE A 475 -8.24 -19.18 2.87
CA PHE A 475 -8.00 -20.63 2.90
C PHE A 475 -7.70 -21.16 4.31
N GLY A 476 -8.05 -20.39 5.35
CA GLY A 476 -8.00 -20.82 6.75
C GLY A 476 -6.63 -20.64 7.43
N VAL A 477 -5.70 -19.91 6.82
CA VAL A 477 -4.42 -19.55 7.48
C VAL A 477 -4.67 -18.44 8.49
N ASP A 478 -4.15 -18.58 9.71
CA ASP A 478 -4.29 -17.51 10.69
C ASP A 478 -3.56 -16.24 10.24
N LYS A 479 -4.14 -15.07 10.54
CA LYS A 479 -3.64 -13.78 10.07
C LYS A 479 -2.19 -13.49 10.48
N ARG A 480 -1.72 -14.02 11.62
CA ARG A 480 -0.34 -13.81 12.07
C ARG A 480 0.63 -14.61 11.22
N THR A 481 0.34 -15.89 10.96
CA THR A 481 1.13 -16.74 10.07
C THR A 481 1.09 -16.22 8.63
N ALA A 482 -0.08 -15.82 8.14
CA ALA A 482 -0.22 -15.21 6.81
C ALA A 482 0.61 -13.91 6.69
N GLY A 483 0.62 -13.07 7.73
CA GLY A 483 1.42 -11.86 7.78
C GLY A 483 2.93 -12.15 7.72
N ALA A 484 3.40 -13.09 8.53
CA ALA A 484 4.80 -13.52 8.52
C ALA A 484 5.21 -14.16 7.19
N PHE A 485 4.37 -15.04 6.63
CA PHE A 485 4.59 -15.60 5.29
C PHE A 485 4.67 -14.50 4.23
N SER A 486 3.78 -13.50 4.28
CA SER A 486 3.76 -12.42 3.28
C SER A 486 5.06 -11.61 3.25
N LEU A 487 5.73 -11.46 4.40
CA LEU A 487 7.04 -10.80 4.48
C LEU A 487 8.13 -11.67 3.87
N VAL A 488 8.14 -12.98 4.16
CA VAL A 488 9.06 -13.93 3.52
C VAL A 488 8.84 -13.98 2.02
N ALA A 489 7.59 -14.04 1.57
CA ALA A 489 7.24 -14.05 0.15
C ALA A 489 7.67 -12.79 -0.57
N PHE A 490 7.49 -11.63 0.05
CA PHE A 490 7.97 -10.37 -0.51
C PHE A 490 9.49 -10.38 -0.68
N LEU A 491 10.25 -10.78 0.35
CA LEU A 491 11.71 -10.82 0.23
C LEU A 491 12.20 -11.85 -0.78
N THR A 492 11.61 -13.04 -0.80
CA THR A 492 12.03 -14.16 -1.67
C THR A 492 11.70 -13.89 -3.13
N LEU A 493 10.55 -13.28 -3.45
CA LEU A 493 10.12 -13.05 -4.83
C LEU A 493 10.57 -11.67 -5.34
N THR A 494 10.42 -10.62 -4.54
CA THR A 494 10.80 -9.26 -4.96
C THR A 494 12.31 -9.00 -4.83
N GLY A 495 13.01 -9.66 -3.91
CA GLY A 495 14.46 -9.47 -3.73
C GLY A 495 15.29 -9.79 -4.98
N PRO A 496 15.19 -11.01 -5.54
CA PRO A 496 15.90 -11.38 -6.77
C PRO A 496 15.55 -10.47 -7.95
N LEU A 497 14.28 -10.10 -8.10
CA LEU A 497 13.81 -9.14 -9.11
C LEU A 497 14.58 -7.81 -9.00
N LEU A 498 14.71 -7.25 -7.80
CA LEU A 498 15.40 -5.96 -7.60
C LEU A 498 16.89 -6.04 -7.96
N ILE A 499 17.55 -7.15 -7.59
CA ILE A 499 18.97 -7.37 -7.87
C ILE A 499 19.19 -7.54 -9.38
N LEU A 500 18.47 -8.47 -10.02
CA LEU A 500 18.61 -8.75 -11.44
C LEU A 500 18.14 -7.57 -12.30
N GLY A 501 17.10 -6.86 -11.87
CA GLY A 501 16.62 -5.63 -12.46
C GLY A 501 17.65 -4.50 -12.47
N PHE A 502 18.33 -4.30 -11.34
CA PHE A 502 19.42 -3.32 -11.24
C PHE A 502 20.60 -3.70 -12.12
N VAL A 503 20.99 -4.98 -12.12
CA VAL A 503 22.06 -5.50 -12.99
C VAL A 503 21.69 -5.31 -14.47
N ALA A 504 20.47 -5.65 -14.87
CA ALA A 504 19.97 -5.48 -16.23
C ALA A 504 19.98 -4.01 -16.67
N LEU A 505 19.66 -3.08 -15.76
CA LEU A 505 19.71 -1.64 -16.00
C LEU A 505 21.15 -1.18 -16.28
N ILE A 506 22.13 -1.61 -15.49
CA ILE A 506 23.55 -1.27 -15.72
C ILE A 506 23.99 -1.75 -17.11
N PHE A 507 23.70 -3.01 -17.44
CA PHE A 507 24.08 -3.59 -18.73
C PHE A 507 23.29 -3.01 -19.92
N SER A 508 22.18 -2.30 -19.68
CA SER A 508 21.42 -1.68 -20.76
C SER A 508 22.12 -0.42 -21.29
N GLY A 509 23.08 0.13 -20.54
CA GLY A 509 23.74 1.40 -20.84
C GLY A 509 22.83 2.63 -20.70
N ALA A 510 21.57 2.45 -20.30
CA ALA A 510 20.60 3.53 -20.16
C ALA A 510 20.50 4.00 -18.71
N SER A 511 20.55 5.32 -18.46
CA SER A 511 20.24 5.86 -17.14
C SER A 511 18.74 6.12 -16.98
N LEU A 512 18.18 5.86 -15.80
CA LEU A 512 16.78 6.18 -15.47
C LEU A 512 16.45 7.67 -15.67
N ARG A 513 17.45 8.56 -15.54
CA ARG A 513 17.29 10.00 -15.80
C ARG A 513 17.17 10.30 -17.30
N GLU A 514 18.01 9.69 -18.14
CA GLU A 514 17.96 9.85 -19.60
C GLU A 514 16.67 9.28 -20.18
N ILE A 515 16.23 8.11 -19.71
CA ILE A 515 14.96 7.50 -20.12
C ILE A 515 13.79 8.43 -19.75
N ARG A 516 13.77 8.97 -18.52
CA ARG A 516 12.72 9.90 -18.08
C ARG A 516 12.70 11.19 -18.90
N HIS A 517 13.88 11.72 -19.24
CA HIS A 517 14.00 12.91 -20.08
C HIS A 517 13.52 12.63 -21.51
N HIS A 518 13.83 11.45 -22.08
CA HIS A 518 13.44 11.08 -23.44
C HIS A 518 11.96 10.73 -23.59
N VAL A 519 11.37 10.01 -22.62
CA VAL A 519 9.92 9.75 -22.63
C VAL A 519 9.16 11.06 -22.54
N ARG A 520 9.61 12.01 -21.70
CA ARG A 520 9.03 13.36 -21.65
C ARG A 520 9.30 14.17 -22.92
N SER A 521 10.48 14.06 -23.52
CA SER A 521 10.82 14.83 -24.73
C SER A 521 10.09 14.32 -25.96
N LYS A 522 9.86 13.01 -26.14
CA LYS A 522 9.02 12.51 -27.26
C LYS A 522 7.54 12.81 -27.10
N LEU A 523 7.04 12.91 -25.86
CA LEU A 523 5.68 13.38 -25.59
C LEU A 523 5.54 14.90 -25.78
N ASN A 524 6.63 15.66 -25.59
CA ASN A 524 6.64 17.13 -25.62
C ASN A 524 7.42 17.74 -26.81
N SER A 525 7.95 16.96 -27.75
CA SER A 525 8.74 17.48 -28.85
C SER A 525 7.82 18.22 -29.81
N ARG A 526 8.04 19.53 -29.82
CA ARG A 526 7.26 20.62 -30.41
C ARG A 526 7.10 20.54 -31.91
#